data_AF-A0A1Y2PFS0-F1
#
_entry.id   AF-A0A1Y2PFS0-F1
#
_cell.length_a   1.000
_cell.length_b   1.000
_cell.length_c   1.000
_cell.angle_alpha   90.00
_cell.angle_beta   90.00
_cell.angle_gamma   90.00
#
_symmetry.space_group_name_H-M   'P 1'
#
loop_
_entity.id
_entity.type
_entity.pdbx_description
1 polymer ?
#
loop_
_entity_poly.entity_id
_entity_poly.type
_entity_poly.pdbx_seq_one_letter_code
_entity_poly.pdbx_strand_id
1 'polypeptide(L)'
;MTETYHLLKKSKSIEDAETFLKTHGLALHLTPFGGCTHDFSQSPCLKHLQCWNGCSHLHRTNTPGETERLVEQLEFAKKNLNKMRKVNHDNKSKWEKDILNKINNIKKAINLSPTKNSIQIFPKGIEMTKPNYKTRKESL
;
A
#
# COMPACT_ATOMS: atom_id res chain seq x y z
N MET A 1 -9.14 11.11 6.80
CA MET A 1 -7.86 11.80 7.08
C MET A 1 -7.99 13.30 6.95
N THR A 2 -8.18 13.86 5.75
CA THR A 2 -8.22 15.32 5.54
C THR A 2 -9.39 16.01 6.26
N GLU A 3 -10.60 15.45 6.17
CA GLU A 3 -11.78 16.00 6.85
C GLU A 3 -11.63 16.00 8.38
N THR A 4 -11.18 14.89 8.97
CA THR A 4 -10.94 14.77 10.40
C THR A 4 -9.89 15.77 10.89
N TYR A 5 -8.79 15.95 10.15
CA TYR A 5 -7.78 16.96 10.46
C TYR A 5 -8.36 18.37 10.49
N HIS A 6 -9.09 18.76 9.44
CA HIS A 6 -9.68 20.09 9.36
C HIS A 6 -10.78 20.31 10.41
N LEU A 7 -11.53 19.26 10.74
CA LEU A 7 -12.51 19.29 11.81
C LEU A 7 -11.85 19.54 13.17
N LEU A 8 -10.81 18.77 13.52
CA LEU A 8 -10.07 18.94 14.78
C LEU A 8 -9.42 20.32 14.88
N LYS A 9 -8.81 20.79 13.78
CA LYS A 9 -8.20 22.12 13.71
C LYS A 9 -9.23 23.24 13.94
N LYS A 10 -10.47 23.07 13.48
CA LYS A 10 -11.54 24.06 13.62
C LYS A 10 -12.25 23.97 14.97
N SER A 11 -12.47 22.77 15.50
CA SER A 11 -13.32 22.54 16.68
C SER A 11 -12.55 22.46 18.00
N LYS A 12 -11.25 22.18 17.95
CA LYS A 12 -10.39 22.08 19.13
C LYS A 12 -9.17 22.99 19.03
N SER A 13 -8.06 22.50 18.49
CA SER A 13 -6.81 23.24 18.37
C SER A 13 -5.96 22.71 17.21
N ILE A 14 -4.92 23.46 16.85
CA ILE A 14 -3.93 23.01 15.87
C ILE A 14 -3.10 21.86 16.44
N GLU A 15 -2.79 21.87 17.74
CA GLU A 15 -2.03 20.82 18.41
C GLU A 15 -2.75 19.47 18.38
N ASP A 16 -4.07 19.46 18.55
CA ASP A 16 -4.89 18.25 18.44
C ASP A 16 -4.90 17.71 17.00
N ALA A 17 -4.99 18.61 16.02
CA ALA A 17 -4.94 18.24 14.60
C ALA A 17 -3.57 17.70 14.20
N GLU A 18 -2.48 18.28 14.71
CA GLU A 18 -1.13 17.78 14.51
C GLU A 18 -0.88 16.44 15.21
N THR A 19 -1.42 16.27 16.43
CA THR A 19 -1.34 14.99 17.15
C THR A 19 -2.06 13.89 16.38
N PHE A 20 -3.23 14.20 15.80
CA PHE A 20 -3.93 13.30 14.89
C PHE A 20 -3.06 12.91 13.68
N LEU A 21 -2.43 13.87 13.01
CA LEU A 21 -1.52 13.56 11.89
C LEU A 21 -0.29 12.75 12.30
N LYS A 22 0.31 13.05 13.46
CA LYS A 22 1.46 12.27 13.97
C LYS A 22 1.06 10.83 14.27
N THR A 23 -0.16 10.61 14.74
CA THR A 23 -0.69 9.28 15.07
C THR A 23 -1.03 8.48 13.82
N HIS A 24 -1.69 9.10 12.84
CA HIS A 24 -2.31 8.39 11.72
C HIS A 24 -1.57 8.55 10.39
N GLY A 25 -0.79 9.62 10.22
CA GLY A 25 -0.05 9.94 9.00
C GLY A 25 1.25 9.14 8.82
N LEU A 26 1.69 8.42 9.85
CA LEU A 26 2.92 7.61 9.83
C LEU A 26 2.63 6.09 9.69
N ALA A 27 1.38 5.71 9.45
CA ALA A 27 1.00 4.32 9.28
C ALA A 27 1.71 3.72 8.06
N LEU A 28 2.62 2.77 8.31
CA LEU A 28 3.25 1.95 7.27
C LEU A 28 3.04 0.48 7.61
N HIS A 29 2.33 -0.22 6.73
CA HIS A 29 2.07 -1.65 6.84
C HIS A 29 2.90 -2.40 5.81
N LEU A 30 3.76 -3.30 6.26
CA LEU A 30 4.44 -4.23 5.36
C LEU A 30 3.46 -5.30 4.91
N THR A 31 3.40 -5.52 3.60
CA THR A 31 2.57 -6.54 2.96
C THR A 31 3.46 -7.45 2.10
N PRO A 32 2.98 -8.65 1.72
CA PRO A 32 3.73 -9.52 0.82
C PRO A 32 4.08 -8.90 -0.55
N PHE A 33 3.43 -7.78 -0.91
CA PHE A 33 3.56 -7.11 -2.22
C PHE A 33 4.27 -5.75 -2.15
N GLY A 34 4.72 -5.32 -0.96
CA GLY A 34 5.32 -4.01 -0.71
C GLY A 34 4.78 -3.34 0.57
N GLY A 35 5.06 -2.05 0.73
CA GLY A 35 4.54 -1.22 1.83
C GLY A 35 3.19 -0.59 1.50
N CYS A 36 2.34 -0.43 2.51
CA CYS A 36 1.03 0.21 2.40
C CYS A 36 0.94 1.38 3.38
N THR A 37 0.60 2.58 2.88
CA THR A 37 0.43 3.80 3.69
C THR A 37 -1.02 4.07 4.11
N HIS A 38 -1.92 3.13 3.86
CA HIS A 38 -3.31 3.21 4.33
C HIS A 38 -3.36 2.93 5.82
N ASP A 39 -3.98 3.83 6.59
CA ASP A 39 -4.17 3.63 8.02
C ASP A 39 -5.39 2.74 8.33
N PHE A 40 -5.12 1.51 8.76
CA PHE A 40 -6.15 0.53 9.12
C PHE A 40 -6.87 0.86 10.43
N SER A 41 -6.27 1.69 11.31
CA SER A 41 -6.93 2.09 12.56
C SER A 41 -8.10 3.05 12.31
N GLN A 42 -8.07 3.78 11.19
CA GLN A 42 -9.13 4.69 10.79
C GLN A 42 -10.20 4.00 9.95
N SER A 43 -9.81 3.09 9.06
CA SER A 43 -10.76 2.37 8.20
C SER A 43 -10.17 1.06 7.65
N PRO A 44 -10.96 -0.02 7.57
CA PRO A 44 -10.51 -1.23 6.89
C PRO A 44 -10.28 -0.96 5.40
N CYS A 45 -9.22 -1.54 4.84
CA CYS A 45 -8.91 -1.37 3.42
C CYS A 45 -9.91 -2.14 2.54
N LEU A 46 -10.64 -1.42 1.68
CA LEU A 46 -11.60 -1.99 0.72
C LEU A 46 -10.97 -2.91 -0.32
N LYS A 47 -9.64 -2.94 -0.43
CA LYS A 47 -8.92 -3.84 -1.34
C LYS A 47 -8.68 -5.23 -0.74
N HIS A 48 -8.98 -5.46 0.54
CA HIS A 48 -8.84 -6.78 1.19
C HIS A 48 -7.49 -7.45 0.89
N LEU A 49 -6.38 -6.74 1.14
CA LEU A 49 -5.00 -7.17 0.87
C LEU A 49 -4.62 -7.33 -0.62
N GLN A 50 -5.48 -6.94 -1.56
CA GLN A 50 -5.15 -6.82 -2.98
C GLN A 50 -4.48 -5.47 -3.28
N CYS A 51 -3.40 -5.14 -2.58
CA CYS A 51 -2.70 -3.85 -2.75
C CYS A 51 -2.20 -3.65 -4.18
N TRP A 52 -1.85 -4.74 -4.87
CA TRP A 52 -1.48 -4.76 -6.29
C TRP A 52 -2.61 -4.39 -7.25
N ASN A 53 -3.87 -4.35 -6.80
CA ASN A 53 -5.03 -4.07 -7.63
C ASN A 53 -5.31 -2.55 -7.72
N GLY A 54 -4.30 -1.81 -8.21
CA GLY A 54 -4.41 -0.37 -8.50
C GLY A 54 -4.61 0.48 -7.24
N CYS A 55 -4.02 0.08 -6.11
CA CYS A 55 -4.06 0.86 -4.88
C CYS A 55 -2.99 1.97 -4.92
N SER A 56 -3.40 3.22 -4.68
CA SER A 56 -2.47 4.36 -4.57
C SER A 56 -1.57 4.30 -3.34
N HIS A 57 -1.93 3.49 -2.33
CA HIS A 57 -1.16 3.35 -1.10
C HIS A 57 -0.04 2.31 -1.21
N LEU A 58 0.03 1.54 -2.31
CA LEU A 58 1.08 0.54 -2.51
C LEU A 58 2.40 1.20 -2.93
N HIS A 59 3.45 0.91 -2.18
CA HIS A 59 4.83 1.32 -2.44
C HIS A 59 5.71 0.08 -2.53
N ARG A 60 6.49 -0.05 -3.61
CA ARG A 60 7.41 -1.18 -3.78
C ARG A 60 8.60 -1.00 -2.85
N THR A 61 8.95 -2.05 -2.10
CA THR A 61 9.99 -2.00 -1.06
C THR A 61 11.28 -2.74 -1.44
N ASN A 62 11.27 -3.42 -2.58
CA ASN A 62 12.37 -4.28 -3.04
C ASN A 62 12.74 -5.40 -2.05
N THR A 63 11.77 -5.86 -1.27
CA THR A 63 11.99 -6.97 -0.33
C THR A 63 12.10 -8.30 -1.10
N PRO A 64 12.89 -9.27 -0.61
CA PRO A 64 13.01 -10.55 -1.29
C PRO A 64 11.66 -11.26 -1.50
N GLY A 65 11.41 -11.73 -2.71
CA GLY A 65 10.15 -12.41 -3.06
C GLY A 65 8.99 -11.46 -3.42
N GLU A 66 9.15 -10.14 -3.28
CA GLU A 66 8.06 -9.17 -3.53
C GLU A 66 7.61 -9.18 -4.99
N THR A 67 8.57 -9.18 -5.92
CA THR A 67 8.30 -9.23 -7.36
C THR A 67 7.78 -10.61 -7.76
N GLU A 68 8.37 -11.66 -7.21
CA GLU A 68 8.02 -13.06 -7.46
C GLU A 68 6.55 -13.30 -7.11
N ARG A 69 6.09 -12.84 -5.94
CA ARG A 69 4.68 -12.93 -5.53
C ARG A 69 3.75 -12.15 -6.46
N LEU A 70 4.15 -10.98 -6.96
CA LEU A 70 3.37 -10.25 -7.96
C LEU A 70 3.26 -11.01 -9.29
N VAL A 71 4.35 -11.65 -9.71
CA VAL A 71 4.37 -12.51 -10.92
C VAL A 71 3.47 -13.73 -10.71
N GLU A 72 3.52 -14.39 -9.55
CA GLU A 72 2.63 -15.50 -9.22
C GLU A 72 1.15 -15.08 -9.28
N GLN A 73 0.82 -13.90 -8.72
CA GLN A 73 -0.55 -13.35 -8.81
C GLN A 73 -0.96 -13.05 -10.25
N LEU A 74 -0.04 -12.57 -11.09
CA LEU A 74 -0.29 -12.33 -12.52
C LEU A 74 -0.62 -13.63 -13.26
N GLU A 75 0.18 -14.67 -13.04
CA GLU A 75 -0.04 -15.97 -13.68
C GLU A 75 -1.33 -16.64 -13.18
N PHE A 76 -1.64 -16.53 -11.90
CA PHE A 76 -2.91 -16.98 -11.35
C PHE A 76 -4.10 -16.27 -12.01
N ALA A 77 -4.03 -14.95 -12.16
CA ALA A 77 -5.07 -14.16 -12.82
C ALA A 77 -5.27 -14.56 -14.29
N LYS A 78 -4.19 -14.76 -15.05
CA LYS A 78 -4.24 -15.26 -16.44
C LYS A 78 -4.86 -16.65 -16.54
N LYS A 79 -4.48 -17.57 -15.64
CA LYS A 79 -5.04 -18.93 -15.58
C LYS A 79 -6.55 -18.89 -15.32
N ASN A 80 -6.99 -18.03 -14.40
CA ASN A 80 -8.41 -17.85 -14.11
C ASN A 80 -9.18 -17.25 -15.29
N LEU A 81 -8.61 -16.25 -15.98
CA LEU A 81 -9.20 -15.69 -17.20
C LEU A 81 -9.45 -16.79 -18.25
N ASN A 82 -8.47 -17.64 -18.51
CA ASN A 82 -8.58 -18.74 -19.46
C ASN A 82 -9.65 -19.76 -19.06
N LYS A 83 -9.78 -20.06 -17.77
CA LYS A 83 -10.85 -20.93 -17.26
C LYS A 83 -12.23 -20.29 -17.45
N MET A 84 -12.38 -19.02 -17.07
CA MET A 84 -13.66 -18.31 -17.18
C MET A 84 -14.15 -18.14 -18.62
N ARG A 85 -13.23 -17.94 -19.57
CA ARG A 85 -13.56 -17.86 -21.00
C ARG A 85 -14.22 -19.13 -21.55
N LYS A 86 -13.96 -20.29 -20.93
CA LYS A 86 -14.57 -21.57 -21.31
C LYS A 86 -15.95 -21.80 -20.72
N VAL A 87 -16.34 -21.05 -19.69
CA VAL A 87 -17.65 -21.17 -19.05
C VAL A 87 -18.65 -20.27 -19.79
N ASN A 88 -19.91 -20.72 -19.90
CA ASN A 88 -21.01 -19.90 -20.41
C ASN A 88 -21.91 -19.50 -19.24
N HIS A 89 -22.00 -18.20 -18.94
CA HIS A 89 -22.70 -17.65 -17.78
C HIS A 89 -23.09 -16.19 -18.05
N ASP A 90 -24.25 -15.76 -17.55
CA ASP A 90 -24.85 -14.46 -17.88
C ASP A 90 -23.99 -13.24 -17.48
N ASN A 91 -23.13 -13.39 -16.48
CA ASN A 91 -22.21 -12.33 -16.00
C ASN A 91 -20.77 -12.44 -16.53
N LYS A 92 -20.51 -13.30 -17.52
CA LYS A 92 -19.16 -13.57 -18.05
C LYS A 92 -18.40 -12.31 -18.45
N SER A 93 -19.05 -11.38 -19.13
CA SER A 93 -18.42 -10.14 -19.62
C SER A 93 -17.93 -9.23 -18.48
N LYS A 94 -18.70 -9.11 -17.39
CA LYS A 94 -18.32 -8.33 -16.22
C LYS A 94 -17.10 -8.92 -15.51
N TRP A 95 -17.09 -10.24 -15.33
CA TRP A 95 -15.99 -10.95 -14.68
C TRP A 95 -14.72 -10.93 -15.52
N GLU A 96 -14.83 -11.11 -16.83
CA GLU A 96 -13.71 -10.99 -17.75
C GLU A 96 -13.10 -9.58 -17.67
N LYS A 97 -13.93 -8.54 -17.68
CA LYS A 97 -13.47 -7.16 -17.52
C LYS A 97 -12.76 -6.93 -16.18
N ASP A 98 -13.28 -7.46 -15.08
CA ASP A 98 -12.65 -7.36 -13.76
C ASP A 98 -11.26 -8.03 -13.73
N ILE A 99 -11.15 -9.26 -14.25
CA ILE A 99 -9.86 -9.96 -14.28
C ILE A 99 -8.86 -9.27 -15.22
N LEU A 100 -9.31 -8.76 -16.36
CA LEU A 100 -8.44 -7.98 -17.25
C LEU A 100 -7.91 -6.72 -16.56
N ASN A 101 -8.76 -6.01 -15.81
CA ASN A 101 -8.35 -4.86 -15.01
C ASN A 101 -7.31 -5.25 -13.94
N LYS A 102 -7.54 -6.36 -13.24
CA LYS A 102 -6.59 -6.90 -12.25
C LYS A 102 -5.25 -7.24 -12.90
N ILE A 103 -5.24 -7.92 -14.04
CA ILE A 103 -4.02 -8.23 -14.81
C ILE A 103 -3.25 -6.96 -15.16
N ASN A 104 -3.94 -5.93 -15.64
CA ASN A 104 -3.30 -4.65 -15.97
C ASN A 104 -2.71 -3.97 -14.73
N ASN A 105 -3.43 -3.99 -13.62
CA ASN A 105 -2.97 -3.41 -12.36
C ASN A 105 -1.75 -4.15 -11.79
N ILE A 106 -1.73 -5.49 -11.86
CA ILE A 106 -0.55 -6.27 -11.43
C ILE A 106 0.66 -5.94 -12.31
N LYS A 107 0.49 -5.84 -13.63
CA LYS A 107 1.58 -5.42 -14.53
C LYS A 107 2.11 -4.03 -14.16
N LYS A 108 1.23 -3.08 -13.87
CA LYS A 108 1.62 -1.75 -13.37
C LYS A 108 2.40 -1.87 -12.06
N ALA A 109 1.92 -2.68 -11.11
CA ALA A 109 2.59 -2.89 -9.83
C ALA A 109 3.99 -3.51 -9.99
N ILE A 110 4.17 -4.45 -10.93
CA ILE A 110 5.49 -5.02 -11.28
C ILE A 110 6.41 -3.95 -11.85
N ASN A 111 5.89 -3.10 -12.74
CA ASN A 111 6.63 -2.04 -13.43
C ASN A 111 6.91 -0.82 -12.56
N LEU A 112 6.24 -0.66 -11.41
CA LEU A 112 6.67 0.26 -10.36
C LEU A 112 8.06 -0.22 -9.92
N SER A 113 9.11 0.34 -10.51
CA SER A 113 10.46 0.01 -10.09
C SER A 113 10.61 0.52 -8.66
N PRO A 114 10.99 -0.32 -7.69
CA PRO A 114 11.50 0.22 -6.45
C PRO A 114 12.68 1.11 -6.84
N THR A 115 12.69 2.34 -6.34
CA THR A 115 13.80 3.23 -6.62
C THR A 115 15.06 2.51 -6.13
N LYS A 116 15.97 2.21 -7.06
CA LYS A 116 17.16 1.38 -6.81
C LYS A 116 17.99 1.92 -5.64
N ASN A 117 17.87 3.23 -5.42
CA ASN A 117 18.32 3.94 -4.23
C ASN A 117 17.09 4.32 -3.41
N SER A 118 17.18 4.25 -2.08
CA SER A 118 16.25 4.98 -1.21
C SER A 118 16.21 6.43 -1.72
N ILE A 119 15.06 6.90 -2.21
CA ILE A 119 14.90 8.33 -2.43
C ILE A 119 14.89 8.93 -1.03
N GLN A 120 16.00 9.54 -0.66
CA GLN A 120 16.08 10.31 0.56
C GLN A 120 15.24 11.58 0.34
N ILE A 121 13.93 11.47 0.62
CA ILE A 121 12.92 12.54 0.48
C ILE A 121 13.36 13.78 1.27
N PHE A 122 14.05 13.57 2.39
CA PHE A 122 14.65 14.61 3.19
C PHE A 122 16.18 14.50 3.12
N PRO A 123 16.89 15.39 2.41
CA PRO A 123 18.35 15.32 2.23
C PRO A 123 19.17 15.26 3.53
N LYS A 124 18.58 15.67 4.67
CA LYS A 124 19.15 15.59 6.02
C LYS A 124 18.40 14.64 6.96
N GLY A 125 17.41 13.91 6.46
CA GLY A 125 16.61 12.96 7.24
C GLY A 125 17.39 11.69 7.56
N ILE A 126 17.19 11.15 8.76
CA ILE A 126 17.75 9.87 9.18
C ILE A 126 16.97 8.76 8.49
N GLU A 127 17.66 7.77 7.92
CA GLU A 127 17.03 6.60 7.30
C GLU A 127 16.20 5.83 8.34
N MET A 128 14.90 5.63 8.08
CA MET A 128 14.01 4.88 8.98
C MET A 128 14.41 3.41 9.16
N THR A 129 15.18 2.86 8.22
CA THR A 129 15.67 1.47 8.24
C THR A 129 16.95 1.30 9.06
N LYS A 130 17.62 2.39 9.45
CA LYS A 130 18.75 2.34 10.37
C LYS A 130 18.22 2.48 11.80
N PRO A 131 18.44 1.48 12.68
CA PRO A 131 18.05 1.62 14.07
C PRO A 131 18.74 2.84 14.66
N ASN A 132 17.95 3.77 15.19
CA ASN A 132 18.49 4.92 15.90
C ASN A 132 18.93 4.46 17.30
N TYR A 133 20.12 3.89 17.40
CA TYR A 133 20.74 3.45 18.66
C TYR A 133 21.11 4.62 19.59
N LYS A 134 20.58 5.83 19.40
CA LYS A 134 20.74 6.92 20.38
C LYS A 134 19.95 6.58 21.64
N THR A 135 20.62 5.82 22.50
CA THR A 135 20.54 5.78 23.96
C THR A 135 19.23 6.33 24.51
N ARG A 136 18.31 5.40 24.80
CA ARG A 136 17.30 5.61 25.83
C ARG A 136 18.09 5.91 27.12
N LYS A 137 18.27 7.19 27.46
CA LYS A 137 18.73 7.54 28.81
C LYS A 137 17.62 7.07 29.73
N GLU A 138 17.88 6.01 30.47
CA GLU A 138 17.06 5.60 31.60
C GLU A 138 17.05 6.75 32.60
N SER A 139 15.90 7.42 32.71
CA SER A 139 15.62 8.37 33.77
C SER A 139 15.25 7.58 35.03
N LEU A 140 16.21 7.49 35.97
CA LEU A 140 15.93 7.35 37.40
C LEU A 140 15.37 8.65 37.95
#